data_AF-A0A1V4R268-F1
#
_entry.id   AF-A0A1V4R268-F1
#
_cell.length_a   1.000
_cell.length_b   1.000
_cell.length_c   1.000
_cell.angle_alpha   90.00
_cell.angle_beta   90.00
_cell.angle_gamma   90.00
#
_symmetry.space_group_name_H-M   'P 1'
#
loop_
_entity.id
_entity.type
_entity.pdbx_description
1 polymer ?
#
loop_
_entity_poly.entity_id
_entity_poly.type
_entity_poly.pdbx_seq_one_letter_code
_entity_poly.pdbx_strand_id
1 'polypeptide(L)'
;MDKRTGKNNLSELGGLSKLMPITFFAALVFALSISGIPPFNGFYSKWMIYRGIIDFGSGSGIANQLWIVWLVLAVFGSALTLASFIKLISGIYLGRRNPEFEKVKEVSILMWLPQAILALACIVSGIFAATWVIPKLFNFGPLSSGLGDPGMWQSQPVSILILVSLVVGFLIFWMGNMKKHRRSDSFIGGEKLQDELNFSPLEFYKTIGSFKFLAFFYDKAKKKWFDIYHIGKGIILGLNSVFSICHTGILSSYIMWVVAGVAILLIILI
;
A
#
# COMPACT_ATOMS: atom_id res chain seq x y z
N MET A 1 -15.02 -9.78 2.19
CA MET A 1 -15.92 -9.78 1.01
C MET A 1 -16.06 -11.18 0.47
N ASP A 2 -14.93 -11.86 0.24
CA ASP A 2 -14.83 -13.18 -0.41
C ASP A 2 -15.78 -14.22 0.19
N LYS A 3 -15.92 -14.27 1.53
CA LYS A 3 -16.87 -15.16 2.22
C LYS A 3 -18.34 -14.95 1.81
N ARG A 4 -18.71 -13.73 1.42
CA ARG A 4 -20.09 -13.35 1.07
C ARG A 4 -20.32 -13.29 -0.44
N THR A 5 -19.31 -12.93 -1.23
CA THR A 5 -19.40 -12.80 -2.68
C THR A 5 -18.92 -14.04 -3.43
N GLY A 6 -18.05 -14.86 -2.83
CA GLY A 6 -17.41 -16.01 -3.48
C GLY A 6 -16.44 -15.63 -4.61
N LYS A 7 -16.17 -14.34 -4.79
CA LYS A 7 -15.31 -13.80 -5.86
C LYS A 7 -14.01 -13.25 -5.29
N ASN A 8 -12.90 -13.57 -5.94
CA ASN A 8 -11.55 -13.13 -5.55
C ASN A 8 -10.98 -12.09 -6.53
N ASN A 9 -11.57 -11.94 -7.72
CA ASN A 9 -11.11 -10.99 -8.71
C ASN A 9 -11.75 -9.62 -8.50
N LEU A 10 -10.91 -8.59 -8.46
CA LEU A 10 -11.35 -7.21 -8.29
C LEU A 10 -12.27 -6.73 -9.44
N SER A 11 -12.11 -7.28 -10.65
CA SER A 11 -12.95 -7.00 -11.81
C SER A 11 -14.37 -7.55 -11.72
N GLU A 12 -14.60 -8.54 -10.86
CA GLU A 12 -15.91 -9.16 -10.65
C GLU A 12 -16.69 -8.52 -9.49
N LEU A 13 -16.04 -7.62 -8.74
CA LEU A 13 -16.62 -6.89 -7.62
C LEU A 13 -17.06 -5.49 -8.07
N GLY A 14 -18.04 -4.93 -7.36
CA GLY A 14 -18.51 -3.57 -7.60
C GLY A 14 -19.82 -3.25 -6.87
N GLY A 15 -19.95 -2.00 -6.40
CA GLY A 15 -21.18 -1.49 -5.82
C GLY A 15 -21.59 -2.09 -4.46
N LEU A 16 -20.66 -2.68 -3.70
CA LEU A 16 -20.95 -3.30 -2.40
C LEU A 16 -21.18 -2.31 -1.23
N SER A 17 -20.89 -1.02 -1.41
CA SER A 17 -21.00 0.00 -0.34
C SER A 17 -22.38 0.06 0.35
N LYS A 18 -23.47 -0.15 -0.40
CA LYS A 18 -24.83 -0.15 0.16
C LYS A 18 -25.24 -1.47 0.81
N LEU A 19 -24.62 -2.59 0.40
CA LEU A 19 -24.93 -3.93 0.91
C LEU A 19 -24.17 -4.25 2.19
N MET A 20 -22.97 -3.67 2.32
CA MET A 20 -22.05 -3.88 3.44
C MET A 20 -21.51 -2.55 3.99
N PRO A 21 -22.36 -1.62 4.44
CA PRO A 21 -21.94 -0.29 4.89
C PRO A 21 -20.90 -0.34 6.02
N ILE A 22 -21.04 -1.24 6.99
CA ILE A 22 -20.11 -1.27 8.15
C ILE A 22 -18.73 -1.73 7.69
N THR A 23 -18.69 -2.79 6.89
CA THR A 23 -17.44 -3.31 6.30
C THR A 23 -16.80 -2.27 5.39
N PHE A 24 -17.60 -1.54 4.61
CA PHE A 24 -17.15 -0.44 3.76
C PHE A 24 -16.50 0.68 4.57
N PHE A 25 -17.14 1.17 5.64
CA PHE A 25 -16.58 2.22 6.49
C PHE A 25 -15.28 1.79 7.17
N ALA A 26 -15.23 0.56 7.70
CA ALA A 26 -13.99 0.03 8.29
C ALA A 26 -12.86 -0.05 7.25
N ALA A 27 -13.14 -0.57 6.04
CA ALA A 27 -12.16 -0.64 4.95
C ALA A 27 -11.72 0.75 4.47
N LEU A 28 -12.64 1.72 4.41
CA LEU A 28 -12.33 3.11 4.10
C LEU A 28 -11.35 3.67 5.16
N VAL A 29 -11.66 3.52 6.45
CA VAL A 29 -10.78 3.95 7.53
C VAL A 29 -9.39 3.33 7.42
N PHE A 30 -9.29 2.02 7.18
CA PHE A 30 -7.99 1.38 6.98
C PHE A 30 -7.24 1.90 5.75
N ALA A 31 -7.95 2.11 4.63
CA ALA A 31 -7.37 2.67 3.42
C ALA A 31 -6.82 4.09 3.65
N LEU A 32 -7.57 4.96 4.33
CA LEU A 32 -7.12 6.31 4.69
C LEU A 32 -5.97 6.28 5.70
N SER A 33 -5.99 5.33 6.63
CA SER A 33 -4.93 5.11 7.62
C SER A 33 -3.60 4.73 6.96
N ILE A 34 -3.60 3.73 6.08
CA ILE A 34 -2.39 3.29 5.36
C ILE A 34 -1.92 4.34 4.35
N SER A 35 -2.86 5.06 3.73
CA SER A 35 -2.53 6.18 2.85
C SER A 35 -1.88 7.34 3.59
N GLY A 36 -2.06 7.41 4.91
CA GLY A 36 -1.43 8.41 5.77
C GLY A 36 -2.12 9.75 5.66
N ILE A 37 -3.43 9.79 5.91
CA ILE A 37 -4.18 11.05 6.02
C ILE A 37 -4.05 11.58 7.46
N PRO A 38 -3.88 12.91 7.67
CA PRO A 38 -3.55 13.51 8.97
C PRO A 38 -4.33 13.11 10.25
N PRO A 39 -5.62 12.67 10.23
CA PRO A 39 -6.29 12.23 11.46
C PRO A 39 -6.03 10.76 11.82
N PHE A 40 -5.28 10.00 11.01
CA PHE A 40 -5.02 8.58 11.24
C PHE A 40 -3.57 8.30 11.64
N ASN A 41 -3.36 7.17 12.32
CA ASN A 41 -2.05 6.79 12.83
C ASN A 41 -0.96 6.66 11.74
N GLY A 42 -1.31 6.20 10.54
CA GLY A 42 -0.32 5.98 9.47
C GLY A 42 0.27 7.26 8.89
N PHE A 43 -0.36 8.42 9.10
CA PHE A 43 0.26 9.71 8.78
C PHE A 43 1.48 9.97 9.67
N TYR A 44 1.35 9.73 10.97
CA TYR A 44 2.44 9.93 11.92
C TYR A 44 3.61 8.99 11.65
N SER A 45 3.35 7.74 11.31
CA SER A 45 4.39 6.80 10.89
C SER A 45 5.20 7.33 9.70
N LYS A 46 4.53 7.87 8.68
CA LYS A 46 5.21 8.44 7.50
C LYS A 46 5.92 9.76 7.82
N TRP A 47 5.30 10.60 8.64
CA TRP A 47 5.90 11.86 9.11
C TRP A 47 7.21 11.60 9.86
N MET A 48 7.23 10.61 10.75
CA MET A 48 8.44 10.18 11.45
C MET A 48 9.53 9.70 10.49
N ILE A 49 9.17 8.97 9.43
CA ILE A 49 10.13 8.56 8.39
C ILE A 49 10.68 9.78 7.66
N TYR A 50 9.83 10.73 7.26
CA TYR A 50 10.28 11.95 6.57
C TYR A 50 11.23 12.76 7.43
N ARG A 51 10.91 12.91 8.71
CA ARG A 51 11.79 13.58 9.65
C ARG A 51 13.10 12.82 9.85
N GLY A 52 13.04 11.50 10.03
CA GLY A 52 14.25 10.67 10.15
C GLY A 52 15.18 10.84 8.94
N ILE A 53 14.63 10.98 7.73
CA ILE A 53 15.41 11.27 6.51
C ILE A 53 16.02 12.67 6.55
N ILE A 54 15.26 13.69 7.00
CA ILE A 54 15.74 15.08 7.12
C ILE A 54 16.86 15.17 8.17
N ASP A 55 16.64 14.60 9.35
CA ASP A 55 17.63 14.58 10.44
C ASP A 55 18.88 13.81 10.01
N PHE A 56 18.73 12.69 9.30
CA PHE A 56 19.85 11.96 8.71
C PHE A 56 20.64 12.80 7.70
N GLY A 57 19.96 13.65 6.92
CA GLY A 57 20.57 14.57 5.96
C GLY A 57 21.51 15.61 6.57
N SER A 58 21.42 15.87 7.88
CA SER A 58 22.29 16.82 8.60
C SER A 58 23.68 16.25 8.94
N GLY A 59 23.90 14.94 8.81
CA GLY A 59 25.20 14.32 9.08
C GLY A 59 26.20 14.37 7.91
N SER A 60 27.48 14.16 8.20
CA SER A 60 28.61 14.33 7.27
C SER A 60 28.96 13.07 6.45
N GLY A 61 27.98 12.45 5.79
CA GLY A 61 28.17 11.26 4.94
C GLY A 61 27.67 11.45 3.50
N ILE A 62 28.26 10.73 2.52
CA ILE A 62 27.79 10.73 1.12
C ILE A 62 26.34 10.22 1.02
N ALA A 63 25.98 9.24 1.86
CA ALA A 63 24.61 8.75 1.99
C ALA A 63 23.65 9.84 2.51
N ASN A 64 24.15 10.78 3.32
CA ASN A 64 23.38 11.85 3.93
C ASN A 64 23.11 12.97 2.93
N GLN A 65 24.02 13.23 1.99
CA GLN A 65 23.80 14.19 0.89
C GLN A 65 22.65 13.79 -0.05
N LEU A 66 22.32 12.50 -0.12
CA LEU A 66 21.20 11.98 -0.92
C LEU A 66 19.85 12.03 -0.19
N TRP A 67 19.75 12.64 0.99
CA TRP A 67 18.51 12.72 1.77
C TRP A 67 17.32 13.24 0.95
N ILE A 68 17.55 14.20 0.05
CA ILE A 68 16.51 14.77 -0.82
C ILE A 68 15.89 13.68 -1.73
N VAL A 69 16.73 12.77 -2.25
CA VAL A 69 16.29 11.68 -3.13
C VAL A 69 15.46 10.68 -2.34
N TRP A 70 15.92 10.31 -1.14
CA TRP A 70 15.17 9.43 -0.23
C TRP A 70 13.83 10.02 0.17
N LEU A 71 13.78 11.32 0.44
CA LEU A 71 12.55 12.02 0.79
C LEU A 71 11.57 12.02 -0.39
N VAL A 72 12.04 12.37 -1.59
CA VAL A 72 11.20 12.35 -2.81
C VAL A 72 10.65 10.94 -3.05
N LEU A 73 11.47 9.90 -2.92
CA LEU A 73 11.03 8.51 -3.06
C LEU A 73 9.99 8.13 -2.00
N ALA A 74 10.17 8.56 -0.75
CA ALA A 74 9.25 8.27 0.35
C ALA A 74 7.90 9.00 0.19
N VAL A 75 7.91 10.25 -0.29
CA VAL A 75 6.68 11.00 -0.61
C VAL A 75 5.98 10.39 -1.82
N PHE A 76 6.73 10.04 -2.87
CA PHE A 76 6.18 9.39 -4.06
C PHE A 76 5.57 8.01 -3.73
N GLY A 77 6.24 7.21 -2.90
CA GLY A 77 5.71 5.93 -2.41
C GLY A 77 4.41 6.11 -1.61
N SER A 78 4.31 7.19 -0.82
CA SER A 78 3.07 7.53 -0.12
C SER A 78 1.92 7.86 -1.08
N ALA A 79 2.19 8.66 -2.12
CA ALA A 79 1.21 8.99 -3.15
C ALA A 79 0.74 7.75 -3.94
N LEU A 80 1.67 6.84 -4.29
CA LEU A 80 1.35 5.56 -4.94
C LEU A 80 0.49 4.64 -4.05
N THR A 81 0.74 4.66 -2.74
CA THR A 81 -0.06 3.93 -1.76
C THR A 81 -1.50 4.47 -1.76
N LEU A 82 -1.67 5.79 -1.69
CA LEU A 82 -2.98 6.44 -1.76
C LEU A 82 -3.71 6.06 -3.06
N ALA A 83 -3.05 6.17 -4.21
CA ALA A 83 -3.63 5.80 -5.50
C ALA A 83 -4.06 4.32 -5.55
N SER A 84 -3.24 3.42 -5.03
CA SER A 84 -3.54 1.98 -4.96
C SER A 84 -4.77 1.68 -4.10
N PHE A 85 -4.90 2.34 -2.94
CA PHE A 85 -6.05 2.14 -2.05
C PHE A 85 -7.33 2.79 -2.58
N ILE A 86 -7.23 3.95 -3.26
CA ILE A 86 -8.37 4.53 -3.99
C ILE A 86 -8.85 3.54 -5.06
N LYS A 87 -7.94 2.94 -5.84
CA LYS A 87 -8.28 1.89 -6.82
C LYS A 87 -9.00 0.71 -6.19
N LEU A 88 -8.50 0.22 -5.06
CA LEU A 88 -9.11 -0.91 -4.34
C LEU A 88 -10.51 -0.57 -3.84
N ILE A 89 -10.66 0.54 -3.11
CA ILE A 89 -11.95 0.93 -2.54
C ILE A 89 -12.98 1.21 -3.64
N SER A 90 -12.56 1.93 -4.69
CA SER A 90 -13.43 2.25 -5.83
C SER A 90 -13.85 1.02 -6.62
N GLY A 91 -12.93 0.07 -6.83
CA GLY A 91 -13.22 -1.18 -7.53
C GLY A 91 -14.16 -2.11 -6.75
N ILE A 92 -13.98 -2.24 -5.43
CA ILE A 92 -14.80 -3.17 -4.62
C ILE A 92 -16.16 -2.58 -4.25
N TYR A 93 -16.17 -1.35 -3.75
CA TYR A 93 -17.33 -0.81 -3.03
C TYR A 93 -18.12 0.23 -3.81
N LEU A 94 -17.45 0.98 -4.68
CA LEU A 94 -18.08 1.98 -5.55
C LEU A 94 -18.38 1.35 -6.93
N GLY A 95 -18.99 2.14 -7.82
CA GLY A 95 -19.40 1.68 -9.14
C GLY A 95 -20.83 1.14 -9.19
N ARG A 96 -21.21 0.62 -10.36
CA ARG A 96 -22.54 0.08 -10.60
C ARG A 96 -22.70 -1.23 -9.82
N ARG A 97 -23.86 -1.40 -9.20
CA ARG A 97 -24.17 -2.63 -8.45
C ARG A 97 -24.36 -3.77 -9.45
N ASN A 98 -23.58 -4.84 -9.30
CA ASN A 98 -23.80 -6.08 -10.06
C ASN A 98 -25.08 -6.76 -9.53
N PRO A 99 -26.06 -7.10 -10.41
CA PRO A 99 -27.28 -7.81 -10.01
C PRO A 99 -27.02 -9.18 -9.35
N GLU A 100 -25.88 -9.81 -9.59
CA GLU A 100 -25.52 -11.07 -8.89
C GLU A 100 -25.41 -10.91 -7.37
N PHE A 101 -25.16 -9.69 -6.88
CA PHE A 101 -24.96 -9.41 -5.45
C PHE A 101 -26.22 -8.94 -4.72
N GLU A 102 -27.42 -9.03 -5.32
CA GLU A 102 -28.66 -8.58 -4.67
C GLU A 102 -28.98 -9.27 -3.34
N LYS A 103 -28.59 -10.54 -3.19
CA LYS A 103 -28.82 -11.33 -1.97
C LYS A 103 -27.70 -11.19 -0.94
N VAL A 104 -26.62 -10.48 -1.27
CA VAL A 104 -25.48 -10.31 -0.37
C VAL A 104 -25.86 -9.37 0.77
N LYS A 105 -25.56 -9.79 1.99
CA LYS A 105 -25.77 -9.02 3.23
C LYS A 105 -24.43 -8.81 3.94
N GLU A 106 -24.43 -7.88 4.89
CA GLU A 106 -23.31 -7.61 5.80
C GLU A 106 -22.71 -8.90 6.41
N VAL A 107 -21.42 -8.91 6.72
CA VAL A 107 -20.76 -10.06 7.37
C VAL A 107 -21.33 -10.30 8.77
N SER A 108 -21.17 -11.51 9.31
CA SER A 108 -21.53 -11.82 10.70
C SER A 108 -20.85 -10.85 11.68
N ILE A 109 -21.51 -10.60 12.82
CA ILE A 109 -21.05 -9.68 13.87
C ILE A 109 -19.62 -9.99 14.30
N LEU A 110 -19.27 -11.28 14.40
CA LEU A 110 -17.94 -11.72 14.83
C LEU A 110 -16.81 -11.34 13.86
N MET A 111 -17.14 -11.01 12.61
CA MET A 111 -16.13 -10.63 11.61
C MET A 111 -16.01 -9.11 11.48
N TRP A 112 -17.11 -8.36 11.50
CA TRP A 112 -17.03 -6.91 11.35
C TRP A 112 -16.71 -6.20 12.67
N LEU A 113 -17.09 -6.76 13.83
CA LEU A 113 -16.84 -6.14 15.13
C LEU A 113 -15.34 -5.94 15.42
N PRO A 114 -14.45 -6.94 15.21
CA PRO A 114 -13.01 -6.73 15.34
C PRO A 114 -12.47 -5.68 14.36
N GLN A 115 -12.99 -5.64 13.13
CA GLN A 115 -12.61 -4.66 12.12
C GLN A 115 -13.02 -3.24 12.54
N ALA A 116 -14.21 -3.06 13.09
CA ALA A 116 -14.69 -1.78 13.58
C ALA A 116 -13.87 -1.29 14.79
N ILE A 117 -13.53 -2.19 15.73
CA ILE A 117 -12.67 -1.86 16.87
C ILE A 117 -11.28 -1.42 16.40
N LEU A 118 -10.68 -2.16 15.47
CA LEU A 118 -9.38 -1.81 14.89
C LEU A 118 -9.42 -0.49 14.12
N ALA A 119 -10.49 -0.24 13.36
CA ALA A 119 -10.67 1.01 12.64
C ALA A 119 -10.80 2.20 13.61
N LEU A 120 -11.55 2.03 14.70
CA LEU A 120 -11.67 3.04 15.75
C LEU A 120 -10.32 3.26 16.44
N ALA A 121 -9.56 2.19 16.71
CA ALA A 121 -8.22 2.28 17.27
C ALA A 121 -7.26 3.05 16.34
N CYS A 122 -7.34 2.90 15.01
CA CYS A 122 -6.55 3.69 14.04
C CYS A 122 -6.83 5.20 14.13
N ILE A 123 -8.09 5.59 14.32
CA ILE A 123 -8.51 6.99 14.45
C ILE A 123 -8.05 7.54 15.80
N VAL A 124 -8.36 6.85 16.90
CA VAL A 124 -8.00 7.27 18.25
C VAL A 124 -6.48 7.38 18.39
N SER A 125 -5.73 6.37 17.95
CA SER A 125 -4.26 6.41 17.97
C SER A 125 -3.67 7.50 17.08
N GLY A 126 -4.34 7.90 15.99
CA GLY A 126 -3.95 9.04 15.18
C GLY A 126 -4.14 10.38 15.89
N ILE A 127 -5.33 10.61 16.46
CA ILE A 127 -5.66 11.86 17.16
C ILE A 127 -4.76 12.09 18.39
N PHE A 128 -4.46 11.01 19.12
CA PHE A 128 -3.61 11.03 20.30
C PHE A 128 -2.14 10.64 20.01
N ALA A 129 -1.73 10.67 18.74
CA ALA A 129 -0.40 10.23 18.34
C ALA A 129 0.70 11.03 19.04
N ALA A 130 0.73 12.36 18.91
CA ALA A 130 1.81 13.16 19.46
C ALA A 130 1.76 13.33 20.99
N THR A 131 0.58 13.23 21.61
CA THR A 131 0.44 13.45 23.06
C THR A 131 0.57 12.18 23.89
N TRP A 132 0.18 11.03 23.37
CA TRP A 132 0.12 9.79 24.16
C TRP A 132 0.93 8.66 23.54
N VAL A 133 0.83 8.46 22.22
CA VAL A 133 1.44 7.29 21.56
C VAL A 133 2.94 7.46 21.41
N ILE A 134 3.38 8.56 20.81
CA ILE A 134 4.80 8.86 20.58
C ILE A 134 5.58 8.96 21.90
N PRO A 135 5.20 9.81 22.89
CA PRO A 135 5.97 9.93 24.11
C PRO A 135 5.99 8.63 24.93
N LYS A 136 4.91 7.84 24.97
CA LYS A 136 4.95 6.56 25.70
C LYS A 136 5.74 5.46 24.99
N LEU A 137 5.81 5.46 23.67
CA LEU A 137 6.61 4.48 22.94
C LEU A 137 8.10 4.83 22.96
N PHE A 138 8.45 6.12 22.88
CA PHE A 138 9.84 6.56 22.74
C PHE A 138 10.50 6.99 24.06
N ASN A 139 9.75 7.31 25.13
CA ASN A 139 10.33 7.55 26.46
C ASN A 139 10.57 6.28 27.29
N PHE A 140 10.12 5.11 26.85
CA PHE A 140 10.29 3.84 27.57
C PHE A 140 11.62 3.10 27.26
N GLY A 141 12.63 3.78 26.68
CA GLY A 141 13.92 3.18 26.35
C GLY A 141 15.09 4.18 26.25
N PRO A 142 16.34 3.71 26.00
CA PRO A 142 17.56 4.53 25.98
C PRO A 142 17.62 5.56 24.82
N LEU A 143 16.61 5.59 23.95
CA LEU A 143 16.43 6.53 22.84
C LEU A 143 15.77 7.87 23.24
N SER A 144 15.68 8.15 24.55
CA SER A 144 15.03 9.34 25.12
C SER A 144 15.64 10.70 24.70
N SER A 145 16.84 10.71 24.12
CA SER A 145 17.52 11.93 23.67
C SER A 145 17.20 12.25 22.21
N GLY A 146 16.19 13.09 21.95
CA GLY A 146 16.08 13.87 20.72
C GLY A 146 15.00 13.48 19.70
N LEU A 147 14.40 12.29 19.79
CA LEU A 147 13.30 11.87 18.87
C LEU A 147 11.90 12.30 19.35
N GLY A 148 11.78 12.78 20.60
CA GLY A 148 10.50 13.02 21.27
C GLY A 148 9.78 14.32 20.89
N ASP A 149 10.44 15.27 20.23
CA ASP A 149 9.80 16.53 19.85
C ASP A 149 9.17 16.37 18.45
N PRO A 150 7.84 16.25 18.25
CA PRO A 150 7.23 15.99 16.93
C PRO A 150 7.54 17.03 15.82
N GLY A 151 8.34 18.06 16.14
CA GLY A 151 8.73 19.12 15.23
C GLY A 151 7.60 20.13 15.06
N MET A 152 7.57 20.81 13.91
CA MET A 152 6.56 21.84 13.62
C MET A 152 5.12 21.31 13.51
N TRP A 153 4.91 19.99 13.48
CA TRP A 153 3.58 19.40 13.32
C TRP A 153 2.87 19.18 14.66
N GLN A 154 1.94 20.07 14.98
CA GLN A 154 1.05 19.91 16.13
C GLN A 154 -0.15 19.02 15.76
N SER A 155 -0.12 17.76 16.20
CA SER A 155 -1.11 16.73 15.84
C SER A 155 -2.55 17.07 16.24
N GLN A 156 -2.71 17.59 17.45
CA GLN A 156 -4.00 17.89 18.08
C GLN A 156 -4.78 18.97 17.33
N PRO A 157 -4.25 20.19 17.11
CA PRO A 157 -5.01 21.25 16.43
C PRO A 157 -5.34 20.89 14.98
N VAL A 158 -4.42 20.25 14.24
CA VAL A 158 -4.68 19.86 12.85
C VAL A 158 -5.76 18.79 12.75
N SER A 159 -5.72 17.78 13.62
CA SER A 159 -6.75 16.72 13.65
C SER A 159 -8.12 17.29 14.04
N ILE A 160 -8.16 18.22 15.00
CA ILE A 160 -9.39 18.92 15.41
C ILE A 160 -9.94 19.75 14.25
N LEU A 161 -9.10 20.50 13.54
CA LEU A 161 -9.53 21.34 12.42
C LEU A 161 -10.12 20.50 11.27
N ILE A 162 -9.53 19.33 10.99
CA ILE A 162 -10.06 18.38 10.00
C ILE A 162 -11.38 17.75 10.47
N LEU A 163 -11.50 17.41 11.76
CA LEU A 163 -12.77 16.91 12.29
C LEU A 163 -13.86 17.98 12.24
N VAL A 164 -13.54 19.22 12.61
CA VAL A 164 -14.46 20.36 12.53
C VAL A 164 -14.88 20.60 11.09
N SER A 165 -13.96 20.57 10.11
CA SER A 165 -14.31 20.77 8.70
C SER A 165 -15.21 19.66 8.16
N LEU A 166 -14.99 18.40 8.57
CA LEU A 166 -15.88 17.28 8.24
C LEU A 166 -17.26 17.43 8.87
N VAL A 167 -17.34 17.84 10.14
CA VAL A 167 -18.62 18.07 10.85
C VAL A 167 -19.38 19.23 10.21
N VAL A 168 -18.70 20.34 9.90
CA VAL A 168 -19.29 21.49 9.21
C VAL A 168 -19.78 21.09 7.81
N GLY A 169 -18.97 20.36 7.04
CA GLY A 169 -19.38 19.84 5.74
C GLY A 169 -20.60 18.92 5.82
N PHE A 170 -20.65 18.06 6.84
CA PHE A 170 -21.81 17.20 7.10
C PHE A 170 -23.05 18.00 7.50
N LEU A 171 -22.91 19.01 8.36
CA LEU A 171 -24.01 19.91 8.77
C LEU A 171 -24.56 20.70 7.58
N ILE A 172 -23.68 21.25 6.73
CA ILE A 172 -24.08 21.93 5.48
C ILE A 172 -24.85 20.95 4.58
N PHE A 173 -24.34 19.74 4.39
CA PHE A 173 -25.01 18.71 3.61
C PHE A 173 -26.38 18.34 4.19
N TRP A 174 -26.48 18.21 5.51
CA TRP A 174 -27.70 17.84 6.21
C TRP A 174 -28.76 18.96 6.16
N MET A 175 -28.35 20.20 6.44
CA MET A 175 -29.19 21.40 6.31
C MET A 175 -29.63 21.66 4.87
N GLY A 176 -28.77 21.36 3.90
CA GLY A 176 -29.07 21.46 2.47
C GLY A 176 -30.17 20.52 1.98
N ASN A 177 -30.64 19.58 2.83
CA ASN A 177 -31.81 18.74 2.61
C ASN A 177 -31.86 18.11 1.20
N MET A 178 -30.70 17.70 0.68
CA MET A 178 -30.45 17.16 -0.68
C MET A 178 -31.07 15.76 -0.91
N LYS A 179 -32.15 15.44 -0.20
CA LYS A 179 -32.83 14.15 -0.13
C LYS A 179 -33.52 13.73 -1.44
N LYS A 180 -33.67 14.63 -2.43
CA LYS A 180 -34.28 14.33 -3.73
C LYS A 180 -33.25 14.34 -4.87
N HIS A 181 -32.26 13.46 -4.80
CA HIS A 181 -31.47 13.15 -5.99
C HIS A 181 -32.32 12.31 -6.93
N ARG A 182 -32.78 12.90 -8.04
CA ARG A 182 -33.37 12.18 -9.16
C ARG A 182 -32.28 11.25 -9.72
N ARG A 183 -32.44 9.95 -9.52
CA ARG A 183 -31.60 8.96 -10.21
C ARG A 183 -32.13 8.86 -11.64
N SER A 184 -31.34 9.34 -12.59
CA SER A 184 -31.54 9.05 -14.01
C SER A 184 -30.62 7.92 -14.41
N ASP A 185 -31.06 7.09 -15.35
CA ASP A 185 -30.15 6.17 -16.02
C ASP A 185 -29.06 6.97 -16.72
N SER A 186 -27.82 6.48 -16.66
CA SER A 186 -26.74 7.05 -17.44
C SER A 186 -27.05 6.83 -18.93
N PHE A 187 -26.95 7.89 -19.73
CA PHE A 187 -27.15 7.84 -21.18
C PHE A 187 -25.89 8.35 -21.89
N ILE A 188 -25.59 7.81 -23.05
CA ILE A 188 -24.51 8.29 -23.94
C ILE A 188 -25.13 8.48 -25.31
N GLY A 189 -25.05 9.70 -25.86
CA GLY A 189 -25.58 9.98 -27.20
C GLY A 189 -27.10 9.81 -27.35
N GLY A 190 -27.87 9.92 -26.25
CA GLY A 190 -29.33 9.75 -26.26
C GLY A 190 -29.81 8.30 -26.06
N GLU A 191 -28.91 7.33 -26.12
CA GLU A 191 -29.19 5.92 -25.81
C GLU A 191 -28.98 5.61 -24.34
N LYS A 192 -29.83 4.76 -23.78
CA LYS A 192 -29.61 4.23 -22.43
C LYS A 192 -28.42 3.29 -22.47
N LEU A 193 -27.48 3.45 -21.53
CA LEU A 193 -26.39 2.49 -21.38
C LEU A 193 -26.97 1.11 -21.07
N GLN A 194 -26.82 0.17 -22.01
CA GLN A 194 -27.15 -1.24 -21.81
C GLN A 194 -26.47 -1.76 -20.54
N ASP A 195 -27.13 -2.63 -19.80
CA ASP A 195 -26.67 -3.15 -18.50
C ASP A 195 -25.31 -3.87 -18.56
N GLU A 196 -24.87 -4.25 -19.77
CA GLU A 196 -23.57 -4.89 -20.04
C GLU A 196 -22.39 -3.91 -20.12
N LEU A 197 -22.62 -2.61 -20.41
CA LEU A 197 -21.57 -1.58 -20.49
C LEU A 197 -21.24 -1.03 -19.10
N ASN A 198 -20.61 -1.86 -18.28
CA ASN A 198 -20.07 -1.43 -16.99
C ASN A 198 -18.65 -0.89 -17.16
N PHE A 199 -18.50 0.43 -17.11
CA PHE A 199 -17.18 1.06 -16.95
C PHE A 199 -16.71 0.85 -15.51
N SER A 200 -15.90 -0.19 -15.31
CA SER A 200 -15.27 -0.40 -14.01
C SER A 200 -14.31 0.75 -13.71
N PRO A 201 -14.30 1.32 -12.50
CA PRO A 201 -13.27 2.29 -12.07
C PRO A 201 -11.84 1.78 -12.29
N LEU A 202 -11.66 0.47 -12.39
CA LEU A 202 -10.38 -0.18 -12.67
C LEU A 202 -9.86 0.10 -14.09
N GLU A 203 -10.75 0.37 -15.04
CA GLU A 203 -10.38 0.62 -16.44
C GLU A 203 -9.61 1.92 -16.61
N PHE A 204 -9.92 2.95 -15.81
CA PHE A 204 -9.16 4.19 -15.76
C PHE A 204 -7.65 3.94 -15.55
N TYR A 205 -7.32 2.94 -14.73
CA TYR A 205 -5.92 2.60 -14.45
C TYR A 205 -5.23 1.84 -15.60
N LYS A 206 -6.00 1.23 -16.52
CA LYS A 206 -5.41 0.64 -17.75
C LYS A 206 -4.79 1.74 -18.61
N THR A 207 -5.42 2.91 -18.68
CA THR A 207 -4.90 4.07 -19.40
C THR A 207 -3.58 4.56 -18.80
N ILE A 208 -3.46 4.60 -17.47
CA ILE A 208 -2.20 4.96 -16.80
C ILE A 208 -1.07 4.00 -17.18
N GLY A 209 -1.37 2.70 -17.29
CA GLY A 209 -0.40 1.69 -17.74
C GLY A 209 0.03 1.83 -19.21
N SER A 210 -0.71 2.58 -20.03
CA SER A 210 -0.43 2.76 -21.46
C SER A 210 0.52 3.93 -21.76
N PHE A 211 0.83 4.78 -20.78
CA PHE A 211 1.80 5.87 -20.96
C PHE A 211 3.18 5.32 -21.31
N LYS A 212 3.85 5.86 -22.34
CA LYS A 212 5.13 5.35 -22.87
C LYS A 212 6.16 5.00 -21.79
N PHE A 213 6.35 5.88 -20.81
CA PHE A 213 7.27 5.66 -19.70
C PHE A 213 6.83 4.50 -18.79
N LEU A 214 5.57 4.47 -18.35
CA LEU A 214 5.06 3.40 -17.49
C LEU A 214 4.93 2.06 -18.23
N ALA A 215 4.57 2.08 -19.51
CA ALA A 215 4.44 0.88 -20.34
C ALA A 215 5.77 0.12 -20.43
N PHE A 216 6.90 0.83 -20.48
CA PHE A 216 8.23 0.21 -20.41
C PHE A 216 8.45 -0.56 -19.11
N PHE A 217 8.16 0.06 -17.96
CA PHE A 217 8.29 -0.61 -16.66
C PHE A 217 7.29 -1.76 -16.52
N TYR A 218 6.07 -1.59 -17.03
CA TYR A 218 5.02 -2.59 -16.97
C TYR A 218 5.34 -3.82 -17.84
N ASP A 219 5.90 -3.61 -19.03
CA ASP A 219 6.37 -4.70 -19.91
C ASP A 219 7.54 -5.46 -19.28
N LYS A 220 8.51 -4.75 -18.69
CA LYS A 220 9.58 -5.38 -17.90
C LYS A 220 9.02 -6.16 -16.71
N ALA A 221 8.07 -5.59 -15.96
CA ALA A 221 7.44 -6.28 -14.84
C ALA A 221 6.73 -7.57 -15.29
N LYS A 222 6.00 -7.54 -16.42
CA LYS A 222 5.39 -8.74 -17.03
C LYS A 222 6.41 -9.80 -17.44
N LYS A 223 7.58 -9.37 -17.91
CA LYS A 223 8.74 -10.24 -18.21
C LYS A 223 9.47 -10.74 -16.96
N LYS A 224 8.89 -10.57 -15.76
CA LYS A 224 9.44 -11.00 -14.46
C LYS A 224 10.82 -10.43 -14.15
N TRP A 225 11.14 -9.27 -14.71
CA TRP A 225 12.44 -8.63 -14.55
C TRP A 225 12.70 -8.12 -13.13
N PHE A 226 11.65 -7.98 -12.32
CA PHE A 226 11.73 -7.59 -10.90
C PHE A 226 11.39 -8.74 -9.95
N ASP A 227 11.18 -9.95 -10.48
CA ASP A 227 10.86 -11.13 -9.67
C ASP A 227 12.16 -11.72 -9.13
N ILE A 228 12.47 -11.42 -7.86
CA ILE A 228 13.69 -11.86 -7.17
C ILE A 228 13.82 -13.38 -7.23
N TYR A 229 12.71 -14.12 -7.16
CA TYR A 229 12.73 -15.57 -7.23
C TYR A 229 13.13 -16.03 -8.64
N HIS A 230 12.58 -15.42 -9.69
CA HIS A 230 12.94 -15.76 -11.06
C HIS A 230 14.40 -15.42 -11.39
N ILE A 231 14.87 -14.25 -10.96
CA ILE A 231 16.26 -13.81 -11.14
C ILE A 231 17.20 -14.73 -10.36
N GLY A 232 16.92 -14.97 -9.08
CA GLY A 232 17.71 -15.84 -8.21
C GLY A 232 17.77 -17.27 -8.72
N LYS A 233 16.64 -17.83 -9.17
CA LYS A 233 16.59 -19.15 -9.81
C LYS A 233 17.45 -19.19 -11.07
N GLY A 234 17.41 -18.16 -11.91
CA GLY A 234 18.26 -18.05 -13.10
C GLY A 234 19.76 -18.05 -12.76
N ILE A 235 20.16 -17.30 -11.73
CA ILE A 235 21.53 -17.25 -11.24
C ILE A 235 21.97 -18.63 -10.71
N ILE A 236 21.16 -19.24 -9.84
CA ILE A 236 21.48 -20.54 -9.22
C ILE A 236 21.59 -21.64 -10.28
N LEU A 237 20.65 -21.70 -11.22
CA LEU A 237 20.69 -22.69 -12.30
C LEU A 237 21.86 -22.46 -13.25
N GLY A 238 22.20 -21.20 -13.54
CA GLY A 238 23.39 -20.85 -14.32
C GLY A 238 24.66 -21.30 -13.62
N LEU A 239 24.79 -21.03 -12.33
CA LEU A 239 25.91 -21.47 -11.50
C LEU A 239 26.01 -22.99 -11.48
N ASN A 240 24.89 -23.69 -11.28
CA ASN A 240 24.84 -25.15 -11.31
C ASN A 240 25.28 -25.72 -12.67
N SER A 241 24.92 -25.07 -13.78
CA SER A 241 25.39 -25.45 -15.11
C SER A 241 26.92 -25.35 -15.24
N VAL A 242 27.52 -24.28 -14.71
CA VAL A 242 28.99 -24.12 -14.66
C VAL A 242 29.65 -25.20 -13.82
N PHE A 243 29.12 -25.47 -12.61
CA PHE A 243 29.63 -26.55 -11.75
C PHE A 243 29.45 -27.94 -12.38
N SER A 244 28.39 -28.15 -13.16
CA SER A 244 28.18 -29.38 -13.91
C SER A 244 29.23 -29.59 -15.00
N ILE A 245 29.72 -28.53 -15.64
CA ILE A 245 30.80 -28.63 -16.65
C ILE A 245 32.12 -29.06 -16.01
N CYS A 246 32.37 -28.68 -14.75
CA CYS A 246 33.55 -29.13 -14.00
C CYS A 246 33.53 -30.64 -13.69
N HIS A 247 32.37 -31.29 -13.74
CA HIS A 247 32.21 -32.73 -13.49
C HIS A 247 32.20 -33.51 -14.82
N THR A 248 33.38 -33.60 -15.46
CA THR A 248 33.55 -34.24 -16.78
C THR A 248 33.52 -35.77 -16.73
N GLY A 249 33.53 -36.37 -15.53
CA GLY A 249 33.62 -37.83 -15.35
C GLY A 249 35.03 -38.42 -15.57
N ILE A 250 36.02 -37.57 -15.87
CA ILE A 250 37.40 -37.97 -16.15
C ILE A 250 38.23 -37.91 -14.86
N LEU A 251 38.79 -39.05 -14.44
CA LEU A 251 39.56 -39.17 -13.19
C LEU A 251 40.74 -38.18 -13.12
N SER A 252 41.44 -37.96 -14.24
CA SER A 252 42.58 -37.04 -14.33
C SER A 252 42.21 -35.59 -13.98
N SER A 253 41.03 -35.12 -14.44
CA SER A 253 40.54 -33.78 -14.12
C SER A 253 40.26 -33.62 -12.63
N TYR A 254 39.66 -34.61 -11.99
CA TYR A 254 39.38 -34.56 -10.54
C TYR A 254 40.66 -34.53 -9.70
N ILE A 255 41.67 -35.32 -10.06
CA ILE A 255 42.98 -35.32 -9.37
C ILE A 255 43.63 -33.93 -9.46
N MET A 256 43.55 -33.28 -10.63
CA MET A 256 44.06 -31.92 -10.82
C MET A 256 43.34 -30.89 -9.92
N TRP A 257 41.99 -30.97 -9.81
CA TRP A 257 41.22 -30.12 -8.90
C TRP A 257 41.56 -30.34 -7.43
N VAL A 258 41.79 -31.60 -7.01
CA VAL A 258 42.17 -31.93 -5.63
C VAL A 258 43.55 -31.37 -5.28
N VAL A 259 44.55 -31.56 -6.16
CA VAL A 259 45.91 -31.04 -5.94
C VAL A 259 45.91 -29.50 -5.90
N ALA A 260 45.17 -28.85 -6.81
CA ALA A 260 45.01 -27.40 -6.79
C ALA A 260 44.32 -26.91 -5.51
N GLY A 261 43.28 -27.62 -5.04
CA GLY A 261 42.59 -27.31 -3.79
C GLY A 261 43.50 -27.42 -2.56
N VAL A 262 44.32 -28.47 -2.49
CA VAL A 262 45.31 -28.65 -1.40
C VAL A 262 46.38 -27.56 -1.43
N ALA A 263 46.88 -27.18 -2.61
CA ALA A 263 47.85 -26.10 -2.74
C ALA A 263 47.28 -24.75 -2.28
N ILE A 264 46.04 -24.42 -2.65
CA ILE A 264 45.35 -23.20 -2.20
C ILE A 264 45.15 -23.22 -0.69
N LEU A 265 44.72 -24.35 -0.12
CA LEU A 265 44.56 -24.50 1.33
C LEU A 265 45.87 -24.26 2.08
N LEU A 266 46.98 -24.82 1.58
CA LEU A 266 48.30 -24.61 2.17
C LEU A 266 48.72 -23.14 2.10
N ILE A 267 48.43 -22.42 1.01
CA ILE A 267 48.74 -20.99 0.87
C ILE A 267 47.91 -20.14 1.85
N ILE A 268 46.65 -20.50 2.12
CA ILE A 268 45.78 -19.77 3.05
C ILE A 268 46.18 -20.00 4.52
N LEU A 269 46.79 -21.15 4.82
CA LEU A 269 47.12 -21.59 6.18
C LEU A 269 48.53 -21.17 6.63
N ILE A 270 49.38 -20.74 5.69
CA ILE A 270 50.69 -20.10 5.91
C ILE A 270 50.48 -18.59 6.12
#